data_AF-A0A535DH01-F1
#
_entry.id   AF-A0A535DH01-F1
#
_cell.length_a   1.000
_cell.length_b   1.000
_cell.length_c   1.000
_cell.angle_alpha   90.00
_cell.angle_beta   90.00
_cell.angle_gamma   90.00
#
_symmetry.space_group_name_H-M   'P 1'
#
loop_
_entity.id
_entity.type
_entity.pdbx_description
1 polymer ?
#
loop_
_entity_poly.entity_id
_entity_poly.type
_entity_poly.pdbx_seq_one_letter_code
_entity_poly.pdbx_strand_id
1 'polypeptide(L)'
;MQIGVRRRAIVVWALAVAFLLFTAALAIAVFAGSANGETSVPRIGQDHWHARLVFYACGVKQANAPFWERGVNTEGDGIIHIHPIQPSEEGRGARLVKWFEYG
;
A
#
# COMPACT_ATOMS: atom_id res chain seq x y z
N MET A 1 -1.17 -50.85 -27.94
CA MET A 1 -0.53 -50.37 -26.68
C MET A 1 -0.35 -48.85 -26.60
N GLN A 2 -0.34 -48.07 -27.70
CA GLN A 2 -0.08 -46.62 -27.66
C GLN A 2 -1.23 -45.71 -27.17
N ILE A 3 -2.49 -46.16 -27.26
CA ILE A 3 -3.67 -45.36 -26.86
C ILE A 3 -3.72 -45.13 -25.34
N GLY A 4 -3.32 -46.13 -24.54
CA GLY A 4 -3.26 -46.02 -23.07
C GLY A 4 -2.17 -45.06 -22.57
N VAL A 5 -1.04 -45.00 -23.28
CA VAL A 5 0.08 -44.10 -22.95
C VAL A 5 -0.31 -42.64 -23.25
N ARG A 6 -0.95 -42.37 -24.39
CA ARG A 6 -1.43 -41.02 -24.74
C ARG A 6 -2.51 -40.52 -23.78
N ARG A 7 -3.45 -41.37 -23.37
CA ARG A 7 -4.47 -41.00 -22.36
C ARG A 7 -3.86 -40.69 -21.00
N ARG A 8 -2.87 -41.47 -20.55
CA ARG A 8 -2.14 -41.20 -19.30
C ARG A 8 -1.35 -39.90 -19.37
N ALA A 9 -0.68 -39.64 -20.49
CA ALA A 9 0.03 -38.38 -20.70
C ALA A 9 -0.91 -37.18 -20.66
N ILE A 10 -2.07 -37.24 -21.32
CA ILE A 10 -3.08 -36.16 -21.31
C ILE A 10 -3.56 -35.89 -19.88
N VAL A 11 -3.86 -36.93 -19.10
CA VAL A 11 -4.30 -36.77 -17.70
C VAL A 11 -3.21 -36.15 -16.84
N VAL A 12 -1.96 -36.60 -16.99
CA VAL A 12 -0.82 -36.02 -16.24
C VAL A 12 -0.61 -34.55 -16.58
N TRP A 13 -0.66 -34.19 -17.87
CA TRP A 13 -0.56 -32.80 -18.31
C TRP A 13 -1.72 -31.95 -17.82
N ALA A 14 -2.96 -32.46 -17.87
CA ALA A 14 -4.13 -31.75 -17.35
C ALA A 14 -4.02 -31.49 -15.85
N LEU A 15 -3.55 -32.46 -15.07
CA LEU A 15 -3.33 -32.29 -13.63
C LEU A 15 -2.19 -31.30 -13.32
N ALA A 16 -1.10 -31.34 -14.09
CA ALA A 16 0.00 -30.39 -13.95
C ALA A 16 -0.44 -28.95 -14.24
N VAL A 17 -1.22 -28.74 -15.31
CA VAL A 17 -1.79 -27.43 -15.64
C VAL A 17 -2.78 -26.98 -14.58
N ALA A 18 -3.67 -27.86 -14.10
CA ALA A 18 -4.61 -27.53 -13.03
C ALA A 18 -3.89 -27.12 -11.74
N PHE A 19 -2.82 -27.83 -11.37
CA PHE A 19 -1.99 -27.49 -10.23
C PHE A 19 -1.31 -26.13 -10.38
N LEU A 20 -0.74 -25.85 -11.56
CA LEU A 20 -0.10 -24.56 -11.86
C LEU A 20 -1.11 -23.40 -11.78
N LEU A 21 -2.31 -23.56 -12.34
CA LEU A 21 -3.35 -22.55 -12.30
C LEU A 21 -3.83 -22.31 -10.87
N PHE A 22 -3.99 -23.38 -10.08
CA PHE A 22 -4.36 -23.29 -8.68
C PHE A 22 -3.31 -22.54 -7.85
N THR A 23 -2.02 -22.87 -8.00
CA THR A 23 -0.95 -22.19 -7.25
C THR A 23 -0.80 -20.73 -7.66
N ALA A 24 -0.94 -20.41 -8.94
CA ALA A 24 -0.95 -19.03 -9.42
C ALA A 24 -2.12 -18.23 -8.85
N ALA A 25 -3.34 -18.80 -8.86
CA ALA A 25 -4.52 -18.16 -8.28
C ALA A 25 -4.37 -17.94 -6.76
N LEU A 26 -3.82 -18.92 -6.04
CA LEU A 26 -3.56 -18.80 -4.60
C LEU A 26 -2.51 -17.71 -4.31
N ALA A 27 -1.42 -17.66 -5.07
CA ALA A 27 -0.42 -16.62 -4.93
C ALA A 27 -1.04 -15.24 -5.17
N ILE A 28 -1.79 -15.06 -6.25
CA ILE A 28 -2.50 -13.80 -6.53
C ILE A 28 -3.43 -13.43 -5.38
N ALA A 29 -4.21 -14.36 -4.84
CA ALA A 29 -5.12 -14.08 -3.73
C ALA A 29 -4.37 -13.62 -2.46
N VAL A 30 -3.23 -14.24 -2.15
CA VAL A 30 -2.41 -13.87 -0.98
C VAL A 30 -1.77 -12.49 -1.16
N PHE A 31 -1.22 -12.19 -2.34
CA PHE A 31 -0.51 -10.94 -2.59
C PHE A 31 -1.42 -9.76 -2.98
N ALA A 32 -2.58 -10.02 -3.58
CA ALA A 32 -3.56 -8.98 -3.89
C ALA A 32 -4.21 -8.40 -2.62
N GLY A 33 -4.29 -9.18 -1.53
CA GLY A 33 -4.73 -8.69 -0.22
C GLY A 33 -3.85 -7.56 0.33
N SER A 34 -2.56 -7.55 0.01
CA SER A 34 -1.60 -6.52 0.42
C SER A 34 -1.73 -5.21 -0.36
N ALA A 35 -2.42 -5.21 -1.50
CA ALA A 35 -2.60 -4.03 -2.36
C ALA A 35 -3.91 -3.29 -2.11
N ASN A 36 -4.86 -3.92 -1.42
CA ASN A 36 -6.03 -3.23 -0.90
C ASN A 36 -5.58 -2.48 0.34
N GLY A 37 -5.35 -1.17 0.21
CA GLY A 37 -4.99 -0.30 1.34
C GLY A 37 -5.87 -0.64 2.53
N GLU A 38 -5.27 -1.31 3.51
CA GLU A 38 -6.00 -1.84 4.63
C GLU A 38 -6.71 -0.67 5.31
N THR A 39 -7.95 -0.89 5.73
CA THR A 39 -8.63 -0.04 6.71
C THR A 39 -7.96 -0.14 8.10
N SER A 40 -6.72 -0.64 8.16
CA SER A 40 -5.91 -0.68 9.36
C SER A 40 -5.41 0.75 9.63
N VAL A 41 -5.56 1.16 10.88
CA VAL A 41 -5.07 2.45 11.32
C VAL A 41 -3.54 2.49 11.19
N PRO A 42 -2.94 3.61 10.73
CA PRO A 42 -1.49 3.68 10.49
C PRO A 42 -0.65 3.26 11.70
N ARG A 43 0.46 2.54 11.48
CA ARG A 43 1.32 1.95 12.51
C ARG A 43 2.78 2.28 12.31
N ILE A 44 3.49 2.41 13.42
CA ILE A 44 4.93 2.65 13.45
C ILE A 44 5.67 1.49 12.78
N GLY A 45 6.63 1.83 11.90
CA GLY A 45 7.49 0.86 11.23
C GLY A 45 6.81 -0.04 10.19
N GLN A 46 5.56 0.24 9.85
CA GLN A 46 4.80 -0.51 8.84
C GLN A 46 4.29 0.40 7.74
N ASP A 47 3.58 1.47 8.12
CA ASP A 47 2.89 2.32 7.18
C ASP A 47 3.73 3.52 6.78
N HIS A 48 3.86 3.71 5.47
CA HIS A 48 4.45 4.88 4.85
C HIS A 48 3.64 5.25 3.62
N TRP A 49 2.94 6.38 3.69
CA TRP A 49 2.14 6.86 2.58
C TRP A 49 2.37 8.34 2.28
N HIS A 50 2.00 8.71 1.07
CA HIS A 50 2.16 10.06 0.53
C HIS A 50 0.83 10.54 -0.05
N ALA A 51 0.51 11.80 0.17
CA ALA A 51 -0.60 12.45 -0.50
C ALA A 51 -0.20 13.84 -1.01
N ARG A 52 -0.80 14.28 -2.11
CA ARG A 52 -0.58 15.64 -2.60
C ARG A 52 -1.29 16.64 -1.69
N LEU A 53 -0.61 17.71 -1.28
CA LEU A 53 -1.14 18.80 -0.48
C LEU A 53 -1.01 20.13 -1.24
N VAL A 54 -2.12 20.85 -1.44
CA VAL A 54 -2.13 22.14 -2.11
C VAL A 54 -2.98 23.12 -1.32
N PHE A 55 -2.41 24.26 -0.96
CA PHE A 55 -3.12 25.33 -0.26
C PHE A 55 -3.65 26.37 -1.24
N TYR A 56 -4.90 26.79 -1.02
CA TYR A 56 -5.50 27.91 -1.71
C TYR A 56 -5.98 28.92 -0.66
N ALA A 57 -5.55 30.17 -0.80
CA ALA A 57 -6.07 31.28 -0.02
C ALA A 57 -6.79 32.25 -0.97
N CYS A 58 -8.08 32.49 -0.73
CA CYS A 58 -8.92 33.34 -1.58
C CYS A 58 -8.85 32.95 -3.08
N GLY A 59 -8.76 31.65 -3.38
CA GLY A 59 -8.68 31.14 -4.76
C GLY A 59 -7.28 31.18 -5.40
N VAL A 60 -6.27 31.73 -4.70
CA VAL A 60 -4.88 31.77 -5.18
C VAL A 60 -4.10 30.61 -4.59
N LYS A 61 -3.44 29.83 -5.45
CA LYS A 61 -2.52 28.77 -5.02
C LYS A 61 -1.36 29.39 -4.23
N GLN A 62 -1.13 28.88 -3.03
CA GLN A 62 0.00 29.31 -2.20
C GLN A 62 1.26 28.49 -2.51
N ALA A 63 2.39 28.93 -1.96
CA ALA A 63 3.61 28.14 -1.94
C ALA A 63 3.38 26.80 -1.24
N ASN A 64 4.21 25.81 -1.56
CA ASN A 64 4.24 24.54 -0.83
C ASN A 64 4.60 24.82 0.64
N ALA A 65 4.11 23.97 1.54
CA ALA A 65 4.51 24.02 2.94
C ALA A 65 6.04 23.81 3.07
N PRO A 66 6.69 24.47 4.03
CA PRO A 66 8.13 24.33 4.25
C PRO A 66 8.51 22.88 4.63
N PHE A 67 9.82 22.62 4.66
CA PHE A 67 10.34 21.35 5.16
C PHE A 67 10.25 21.30 6.69
N TRP A 68 9.83 20.15 7.24
CA TRP A 68 10.12 19.76 8.63
C TRP A 68 10.17 18.24 8.76
N GLU A 69 10.71 17.75 9.87
CA GLU A 69 10.92 16.31 10.09
C GLU A 69 10.18 15.82 11.34
N ARG A 70 9.07 15.10 11.11
CA ARG A 70 8.19 14.44 12.10
C ARG A 70 7.47 13.28 11.42
N GLY A 71 6.66 12.51 12.15
CA GLY A 71 5.92 11.38 11.55
C GLY A 71 4.80 11.78 10.58
N VAL A 72 4.40 13.06 10.61
CA VAL A 72 3.54 13.68 9.61
C VAL A 72 4.20 14.97 9.15
N ASN A 73 4.73 15.00 7.93
CA ASN A 73 5.60 16.10 7.50
C ASN A 73 5.51 16.43 6.00
N THR A 74 6.20 17.50 5.60
CA THR A 74 6.36 17.94 4.20
C THR A 74 7.83 18.19 3.91
N GLU A 75 8.22 18.07 2.64
CA GLU A 75 9.60 18.28 2.18
C GLU A 75 9.78 19.53 1.29
N GLY A 76 8.77 20.39 1.19
CA GLY A 76 8.77 21.54 0.27
C GLY A 76 8.32 21.21 -1.17
N ASP A 77 7.98 19.96 -1.43
CA ASP A 77 7.64 19.42 -2.75
C ASP A 77 6.12 19.44 -3.06
N GLY A 78 5.29 19.78 -2.07
CA GLY A 78 3.82 19.76 -2.19
C GLY A 78 3.22 18.39 -1.89
N ILE A 79 3.96 17.53 -1.20
CA ILE A 79 3.53 16.22 -0.73
C ILE A 79 3.53 16.23 0.81
N ILE A 80 2.47 15.67 1.39
CA ILE A 80 2.45 15.29 2.81
C ILE A 80 2.89 13.83 2.91
N HIS A 81 3.90 13.59 3.74
CA HIS A 81 4.45 12.28 4.06
C HIS A 81 3.94 11.86 5.43
N ILE A 82 3.47 10.62 5.53
CA ILE A 82 2.93 10.07 6.77
C ILE A 82 3.56 8.71 7.03
N HIS A 83 4.37 8.69 8.07
CA HIS A 83 5.15 7.55 8.56
C HIS A 83 5.23 7.72 10.09
N PRO A 84 4.32 7.12 10.87
CA PRO A 84 4.32 7.26 12.32
C PRO A 84 5.67 6.86 12.92
N ILE A 85 6.26 7.74 13.75
CA ILE A 85 7.51 7.49 14.48
C ILE A 85 7.30 7.46 16.00
N GLN A 86 6.16 7.95 16.48
CA GLN A 86 5.77 7.95 17.89
C GLN A 86 4.40 7.31 18.12
N PRO A 87 4.14 6.71 19.30
CA PRO A 87 2.83 6.13 19.63
C PRO A 87 1.65 7.10 19.52
N SER A 88 1.91 8.42 19.60
CA SER A 88 0.87 9.43 19.45
C SER A 88 0.45 9.69 17.99
N GLU A 89 1.18 9.14 17.02
CA GLU A 89 0.99 9.34 15.58
C GLU A 89 0.40 8.11 14.88
N GLU A 90 0.27 6.99 15.58
CA GLU A 90 -0.34 5.76 15.06
C GLU A 90 -1.82 5.65 15.48
N GLY A 91 -2.53 4.68 14.94
CA GLY A 91 -3.86 4.36 15.42
C GLY A 91 -4.85 5.49 15.17
N ARG A 92 -5.56 5.87 16.24
CA ARG A 92 -6.44 7.06 16.25
C ARG A 92 -5.66 8.39 16.31
N GLY A 93 -4.37 8.35 16.58
CA GLY A 93 -3.47 9.50 16.60
C GLY A 93 -2.98 9.91 15.20
N ALA A 94 -3.05 9.00 14.23
CA ALA A 94 -2.70 9.22 12.82
C ALA A 94 -3.69 10.16 12.12
N ARG A 95 -3.61 11.44 12.46
CA ARG A 95 -4.56 12.48 12.03
C ARG A 95 -3.80 13.66 11.45
N LEU A 96 -4.41 14.32 10.49
CA LEU A 96 -3.86 15.54 9.88
C LEU A 96 -3.55 16.64 10.91
N VAL A 97 -4.21 16.65 12.09
CA VAL A 97 -3.89 17.59 13.17
C VAL A 97 -2.43 17.55 13.60
N LYS A 98 -1.77 16.38 13.53
CA LYS A 98 -0.35 16.24 13.85
C LYS A 98 0.52 17.13 12.98
N TRP A 99 0.18 17.24 11.69
CA TRP A 99 0.87 18.15 10.77
C TRP A 99 0.88 19.60 11.28
N PHE A 100 -0.29 20.10 11.73
CA PHE A 100 -0.44 21.46 12.27
C PHE A 100 0.15 21.65 13.67
N GLU A 101 0.41 20.57 14.42
CA GLU A 101 1.09 20.63 15.71
C GLU A 101 2.62 20.79 15.54
N TYR A 102 3.15 20.44 14.38
CA TYR A 102 4.60 20.40 14.11
C TYR A 102 5.13 21.61 13.36
N GLY A 103 4.29 22.25 12.53
CA GLY A 103 4.62 23.39 11.68
C GLY A 103 3.45 24.33 11.50
#